data_AF-A0A1M5KCM1-F1
#
_entry.id   AF-A0A1M5KCM1-F1
#
_cell.length_a   1.000
_cell.length_b   1.000
_cell.length_c   1.000
_cell.angle_alpha   90.00
_cell.angle_beta   90.00
_cell.angle_gamma   90.00
#
_symmetry.space_group_name_H-M   'P 1'
#
loop_
_entity.id
_entity.type
_entity.pdbx_description
1 polymer ?
#
loop_
_entity_poly.entity_id
_entity_poly.type
_entity_poly.pdbx_seq_one_letter_code
_entity_poly.pdbx_strand_id
1 'polypeptide(L)'
;MTDPRAVVEIRVPAVELKKGDLVNTQPGEDDWQEVLGVYRTATDARSTEIQSLVNSLGGRYVVVQLTDLLPVDGGVYFADDGTPMVYGDEEDGDRAVAESVSESNGVRTYLFTRFELVSVRATS
;
A
#
# COMPACT_ATOMS: atom_id res chain seq x y z
N MET A 1 -23.86 -2.51 7.93
CA MET A 1 -23.59 -3.45 9.04
C MET A 1 -22.13 -3.82 8.89
N THR A 2 -21.27 -3.40 9.80
CA THR A 2 -19.81 -3.56 9.71
C THR A 2 -19.47 -5.05 9.76
N ASP A 3 -18.78 -5.58 8.74
CA ASP A 3 -18.31 -6.97 8.75
C ASP A 3 -17.37 -7.15 9.96
N PRO A 4 -17.55 -8.16 10.84
CA PRO A 4 -16.63 -8.44 11.94
C PRO A 4 -15.20 -8.83 11.48
N ARG A 5 -14.98 -9.08 10.19
CA ARG A 5 -13.67 -9.23 9.53
C ARG A 5 -13.06 -7.88 9.12
N ALA A 6 -13.82 -6.78 9.21
CA ALA A 6 -13.33 -5.45 8.91
C ALA A 6 -12.19 -5.08 9.87
N VAL A 7 -11.08 -4.75 9.23
CA VAL A 7 -9.70 -4.93 9.67
C VAL A 7 -9.25 -3.99 10.79
N VAL A 8 -8.28 -4.46 11.59
CA VAL A 8 -7.51 -3.62 12.52
C VAL A 8 -6.53 -2.75 11.73
N GLU A 9 -6.86 -1.49 11.54
CA GLU A 9 -5.90 -0.50 11.06
C GLU A 9 -4.76 -0.37 12.07
N ILE A 10 -3.54 -0.69 11.65
CA ILE A 10 -2.35 -0.44 12.45
C ILE A 10 -1.60 0.75 11.89
N ARG A 11 -0.97 1.50 12.79
CA ARG A 11 -0.09 2.60 12.41
C ARG A 11 1.34 2.16 12.58
N VAL A 12 2.09 2.14 11.48
CA VAL A 12 3.51 1.79 11.49
C VAL A 12 4.33 2.98 11.00
N PRO A 13 5.59 3.14 11.46
CA PRO A 13 6.51 4.10 10.88
C PRO A 13 6.73 3.81 9.38
N ALA A 14 6.79 4.86 8.55
CA ALA A 14 7.01 4.70 7.11
C ALA A 14 8.29 3.92 6.74
N VAL A 15 9.32 3.95 7.60
CA VAL A 15 10.53 3.12 7.42
C VAL A 15 10.28 1.61 7.53
N GLU A 16 9.18 1.18 8.14
CA GLU A 16 8.82 -0.22 8.33
C GLU A 16 7.96 -0.78 7.18
N LEU A 17 7.49 0.09 6.28
CA LEU A 17 6.73 -0.32 5.10
C LEU A 17 7.48 -1.36 4.25
N LYS A 18 6.73 -2.29 3.70
CA LYS A 18 7.20 -3.35 2.81
C LYS A 18 6.42 -3.34 1.51
N LYS A 19 7.03 -3.87 0.46
CA LYS A 19 6.31 -4.14 -0.78
C LYS A 19 5.16 -5.10 -0.50
N GLY A 20 3.96 -4.80 -1.01
CA GLY A 20 2.73 -5.54 -0.77
C GLY A 20 1.92 -5.06 0.44
N ASP A 21 2.42 -4.11 1.23
CA ASP A 21 1.62 -3.46 2.27
C ASP A 21 0.49 -2.64 1.62
N LEU A 22 -0.68 -2.64 2.24
CA LEU A 22 -1.78 -1.76 1.84
C LEU A 22 -1.80 -0.51 2.71
N VAL A 23 -1.72 0.64 2.07
CA VAL A 23 -1.66 1.97 2.69
C VAL A 23 -2.95 2.72 2.38
N ASN A 24 -3.58 3.29 3.40
CA ASN A 24 -4.65 4.26 3.20
C ASN A 24 -4.07 5.67 3.28
N THR A 25 -4.01 6.36 2.14
CA THR A 25 -3.52 7.76 2.07
C THR A 25 -4.63 8.79 2.33
N GLN A 26 -5.90 8.36 2.34
CA GLN A 26 -7.08 9.18 2.66
C GLN A 26 -7.97 8.48 3.71
N PRO A 27 -7.60 8.55 5.01
CA PRO A 27 -8.37 7.91 6.08
C PRO A 27 -9.84 8.35 6.05
N GLY A 28 -10.76 7.39 5.97
CA GLY A 28 -12.20 7.61 5.87
C GLY A 28 -12.81 7.51 4.46
N GLU A 29 -11.98 7.40 3.41
CA GLU A 29 -12.47 7.25 2.02
C GLU A 29 -12.28 5.82 1.44
N ASP A 30 -11.88 4.83 2.26
CA ASP A 30 -11.59 3.44 1.85
C ASP A 30 -10.68 3.31 0.60
N ASP A 31 -9.87 4.34 0.30
CA ASP A 31 -8.93 4.38 -0.81
C ASP A 31 -7.60 3.72 -0.42
N TRP A 32 -7.53 2.40 -0.61
CA TRP A 32 -6.34 1.59 -0.31
C TRP A 32 -5.41 1.50 -1.53
N GLN A 33 -4.13 1.76 -1.29
CA GLN A 33 -3.07 1.72 -2.30
C GLN A 33 -2.04 0.66 -1.92
N GLU A 34 -1.56 -0.13 -2.88
CA GLU A 34 -0.52 -1.14 -2.64
C GLU A 34 0.88 -0.51 -2.75
N VAL A 35 1.75 -0.86 -1.81
CA VAL A 35 3.17 -0.51 -1.87
C VAL A 35 3.89 -1.35 -2.91
N LEU A 36 4.37 -0.73 -3.98
CA LEU A 36 5.19 -1.36 -5.01
C LEU A 36 6.69 -1.35 -4.66
N GLY A 37 7.13 -0.36 -3.89
CA GLY A 37 8.54 -0.19 -3.52
C GLY A 37 8.73 0.81 -2.40
N VAL A 38 9.72 0.54 -1.54
CA VAL A 38 10.10 1.37 -0.40
C VAL A 38 11.59 1.64 -0.47
N TYR A 39 11.98 2.91 -0.61
CA TYR A 39 13.35 3.34 -0.82
C TYR A 39 13.80 4.24 0.33
N ARG A 40 14.65 3.70 1.19
CA ARG A 40 15.21 4.34 2.38
C ARG A 40 16.59 4.92 2.07
N THR A 41 17.31 4.28 1.15
CA THR A 41 18.60 4.71 0.62
C THR A 41 18.61 4.55 -0.90
N ALA A 42 19.50 5.24 -1.60
CA ALA A 42 19.56 5.15 -3.05
C ALA A 42 19.86 3.72 -3.55
N THR A 43 20.56 2.90 -2.76
CA THR A 43 20.84 1.50 -3.13
C THR A 43 19.59 0.62 -3.17
N ASP A 44 18.51 1.05 -2.52
CA ASP A 44 17.24 0.31 -2.55
C ASP A 44 16.55 0.43 -3.92
N ALA A 45 16.89 1.47 -4.69
CA ALA A 45 16.28 1.76 -5.97
C ALA A 45 17.09 1.19 -7.13
N ARG A 46 16.38 0.58 -8.11
CA ARG A 46 16.98 0.15 -9.38
C ARG A 46 16.90 1.21 -10.48
N SER A 47 15.94 2.13 -10.38
CA SER A 47 15.80 3.27 -11.30
C SER A 47 16.77 4.37 -10.91
N THR A 48 17.53 4.88 -11.88
CA THR A 48 18.45 6.02 -11.70
C THR A 48 17.74 7.30 -11.28
N GLU A 49 16.48 7.46 -11.67
CA GLU A 49 15.63 8.58 -11.27
C GLU A 49 15.33 8.52 -9.76
N ILE A 50 14.84 7.38 -9.28
CA ILE A 50 14.54 7.17 -7.86
C ILE A 50 15.81 7.23 -7.01
N GLN A 51 16.93 6.67 -7.51
CA GLN A 51 18.23 6.82 -6.87
C GLN A 51 18.61 8.29 -6.67
N SER A 52 18.44 9.11 -7.70
CA SER A 52 18.75 10.54 -7.67
C SER A 52 17.84 11.29 -6.68
N LEU A 53 16.54 10.97 -6.69
CA LEU A 53 15.57 11.52 -5.76
C LEU A 53 15.94 11.19 -4.31
N VAL A 54 16.15 9.91 -3.98
CA VAL A 54 16.48 9.47 -2.61
C VAL A 54 17.78 10.13 -2.12
N ASN A 55 18.79 10.25 -2.99
CA ASN A 55 20.04 10.96 -2.67
C ASN A 55 19.80 12.44 -2.35
N SER A 56 18.95 13.13 -3.12
CA SER A 56 18.66 14.55 -2.91
C SER A 56 17.97 14.84 -1.56
N LEU A 57 17.27 13.86 -1.00
CA LEU A 57 16.48 14.00 0.24
C LEU A 57 17.33 13.83 1.52
N GLY A 58 18.61 13.47 1.39
CA GLY A 58 19.56 13.42 2.52
C GLY A 58 19.17 12.48 3.65
N GLY A 59 18.42 11.41 3.34
CA GLY A 59 18.03 10.37 4.29
C GLY A 59 17.00 10.78 5.36
N ARG A 60 16.31 11.92 5.18
CA ARG A 60 15.24 12.40 6.10
C ARG A 60 13.87 11.80 5.76
N TYR A 61 13.69 11.40 4.51
CA TYR A 61 12.45 10.88 3.97
C TYR A 61 12.62 9.43 3.51
N VAL A 62 11.51 8.71 3.48
CA VAL A 62 11.36 7.43 2.79
C VAL A 62 10.54 7.70 1.54
N VAL A 63 11.09 7.32 0.39
CA VAL A 63 10.36 7.38 -0.88
C VAL A 63 9.57 6.09 -1.02
N VAL A 64 8.27 6.19 -1.27
CA VAL A 64 7.39 5.03 -1.42
C VAL A 64 6.65 5.14 -2.74
N GLN A 65 6.72 4.10 -3.55
CA GLN A 65 5.88 3.99 -4.73
C GLN A 65 4.63 3.20 -4.36
N LEU A 66 3.50 3.85 -4.53
CA LEU A 66 2.17 3.29 -4.32
C LEU A 66 1.49 3.15 -5.68
N THR A 67 0.62 2.16 -5.80
CA THR A 67 -0.32 2.09 -6.92
C THR A 67 -1.72 2.02 -6.36
N ASP A 68 -2.62 2.68 -7.06
CA ASP A 68 -4.05 2.45 -6.84
C ASP A 68 -4.32 0.98 -7.17
N LEU A 69 -5.14 0.35 -6.34
CA LEU A 69 -5.79 -0.89 -6.71
C LEU A 69 -6.88 -0.53 -7.73
N LEU A 70 -7.08 -1.36 -8.77
CA LEU A 70 -8.25 -1.26 -9.65
C LEU A 70 -9.49 -1.16 -8.75
N PRO A 71 -10.54 -0.39 -9.15
CA PRO A 71 -11.72 -0.17 -8.32
C PRO A 71 -12.21 -1.50 -7.77
N VAL A 72 -11.86 -1.70 -6.51
CA VAL A 72 -12.41 -2.76 -5.70
C VAL A 72 -13.70 -2.14 -5.23
N ASP A 73 -14.73 -2.25 -6.07
CA ASP A 73 -16.11 -1.84 -5.76
C ASP A 73 -16.62 -2.55 -4.48
N GLY A 74 -15.83 -3.49 -3.96
CA GLY A 74 -15.89 -3.97 -2.60
C GLY A 74 -14.70 -3.61 -1.72
N GLY A 75 -14.97 -3.18 -0.48
CA GLY A 75 -14.00 -3.15 0.60
C GLY A 75 -13.18 -4.44 0.76
N VAL A 76 -11.98 -4.24 1.30
CA VAL A 76 -10.95 -5.28 1.39
C VAL A 76 -10.96 -5.90 2.79
N TYR A 77 -10.94 -7.24 2.86
CA TYR A 77 -10.72 -8.02 4.07
C TYR A 77 -9.49 -8.93 3.89
N PHE A 78 -9.06 -9.61 4.95
CA PHE A 78 -7.99 -10.60 4.87
C PHE A 78 -8.57 -11.97 5.19
N ALA A 79 -8.25 -12.96 4.36
CA ALA A 79 -8.53 -14.35 4.69
C ALA A 79 -7.68 -14.81 5.88
N ASP A 80 -8.04 -15.95 6.48
CA ASP A 80 -7.36 -16.48 7.67
C ASP A 80 -5.87 -16.78 7.46
N ASP A 81 -5.44 -16.88 6.21
CA ASP A 81 -4.05 -17.09 5.78
C ASP A 81 -3.27 -15.78 5.58
N GLY A 82 -3.89 -14.63 5.86
CA GLY A 82 -3.29 -13.31 5.65
C GLY A 82 -3.32 -12.85 4.19
N THR A 83 -3.99 -13.59 3.29
CA THR A 83 -4.17 -13.17 1.91
C THR A 83 -5.15 -11.99 1.85
N PRO A 84 -4.77 -10.86 1.23
CA PRO A 84 -5.69 -9.75 1.03
C PRO A 84 -6.76 -10.15 0.00
N MET A 85 -8.02 -10.04 0.41
CA MET A 85 -9.20 -10.40 -0.36
C MET A 85 -10.10 -9.19 -0.54
N VAL A 86 -10.64 -9.03 -1.73
CA VAL A 86 -11.68 -8.07 -2.07
C VAL A 86 -13.01 -8.74 -1.78
N TYR A 87 -13.92 -8.10 -1.03
CA TYR A 87 -15.28 -8.65 -0.94
C TYR A 87 -15.93 -8.57 -2.32
N GLY A 88 -16.41 -9.71 -2.80
CA GLY A 88 -17.26 -9.76 -3.98
C GLY A 88 -18.66 -9.23 -3.67
N ASP A 89 -19.42 -8.88 -4.70
CA ASP A 89 -20.86 -8.66 -4.54
C ASP A 89 -21.61 -10.00 -4.51
N GLU A 90 -22.95 -10.02 -4.48
CA GLU A 90 -23.68 -11.29 -4.39
C GLU A 90 -23.51 -12.20 -5.63
N GLU A 91 -23.00 -11.65 -6.74
CA GLU A 91 -22.81 -12.36 -8.02
C GLU A 91 -21.34 -12.79 -8.24
N ASP A 92 -20.38 -11.98 -7.81
CA ASP A 92 -18.95 -12.28 -7.88
C ASP A 92 -18.40 -12.77 -6.52
N GLY A 93 -17.62 -13.85 -6.52
CA GLY A 93 -16.97 -14.33 -5.29
C GLY A 93 -15.82 -13.44 -4.82
N ASP A 94 -15.41 -13.61 -3.56
CA ASP A 94 -14.23 -12.94 -3.02
C ASP A 94 -12.98 -13.28 -3.84
N ARG A 95 -12.18 -12.25 -4.16
CA ARG A 95 -11.00 -12.38 -5.04
C ARG A 95 -9.74 -11.83 -4.39
N ALA A 96 -8.59 -12.43 -4.69
CA ALA A 96 -7.32 -11.95 -4.15
C ALA A 96 -6.94 -10.59 -4.76
N VAL A 97 -6.42 -9.68 -3.94
CA VAL A 97 -6.00 -8.33 -4.38
C VAL A 97 -4.92 -8.37 -5.47
N ALA A 98 -4.15 -9.45 -5.57
CA ALA A 98 -3.10 -9.62 -6.59
C ALA A 98 -3.62 -9.54 -8.05
N GLU A 99 -4.91 -9.81 -8.29
CA GLU A 99 -5.52 -9.72 -9.61
C GLU A 99 -5.91 -8.29 -10.01
N SER A 100 -5.69 -7.31 -9.12
CA SER A 100 -6.27 -5.96 -9.23
C SER A 100 -5.26 -4.81 -9.34
N VAL A 101 -3.97 -5.07 -9.61
CA VAL A 101 -2.99 -3.98 -9.74
C VAL A 101 -3.13 -3.25 -11.09
N SER A 102 -3.37 -1.94 -11.05
CA SER A 102 -3.48 -1.11 -12.26
C SER A 102 -2.15 -1.08 -13.05
N GLU A 103 -2.20 -1.29 -14.37
CA GLU A 103 -1.01 -1.23 -15.23
C GLU A 103 -0.43 0.20 -15.25
N SER A 104 0.82 0.35 -14.78
CA SER A 104 1.84 1.42 -14.95
C SER A 104 1.46 2.93 -14.95
N ASN A 105 0.30 3.33 -15.45
CA ASN A 105 -0.22 4.70 -15.44
C ASN A 105 -0.82 5.12 -14.08
N GLY A 106 -0.94 4.20 -13.12
CA GLY A 106 -1.48 4.44 -11.77
C GLY A 106 -0.43 4.57 -10.65
N VAL A 107 0.87 4.58 -10.97
CA VAL A 107 1.93 4.62 -9.94
C VAL A 107 2.17 6.04 -9.44
N ARG A 108 2.01 6.24 -8.13
CA ARG A 108 2.26 7.49 -7.43
C ARG A 108 3.48 7.36 -6.54
N THR A 109 4.32 8.41 -6.50
CA THR A 109 5.49 8.46 -5.62
C THR A 109 5.22 9.40 -4.46
N TYR A 110 5.30 8.88 -3.24
CA TYR A 110 5.11 9.62 -2.00
C TYR A 110 6.43 9.80 -1.24
N LEU A 111 6.50 10.89 -0.49
CA LEU A 111 7.60 11.23 0.40
C LEU A 111 7.07 11.26 1.83
N PHE A 112 7.37 10.23 2.61
CA PHE A 112 7.03 10.19 4.03
C PHE A 112 8.25 10.59 4.86
N THR A 113 8.04 11.30 5.96
CA THR A 113 9.10 11.38 6.96
C THR A 113 9.34 9.98 7.55
N ARG A 114 10.57 9.67 7.97
CA ARG A 114 10.93 8.29 8.39
C ARG A 114 10.01 7.69 9.45
N PHE A 115 9.58 8.51 10.39
CA PHE A 115 8.74 8.09 11.51
C PHE A 115 7.31 8.61 11.38
N GLU A 116 6.92 9.02 10.17
CA GLU A 116 5.52 9.28 9.86
C GLU A 116 4.73 8.00 10.08
N LEU A 117 3.64 8.12 10.84
CA LEU A 117 2.76 7.00 11.08
C LEU A 117 1.80 6.87 9.91
N VAL A 118 1.98 5.81 9.14
CA VAL A 118 1.14 5.47 8.00
C VAL A 118 0.13 4.44 8.48
N SER A 119 -1.14 4.62 8.11
CA SER A 119 -2.16 3.60 8.31
C SER A 119 -1.91 2.47 7.32
N VAL A 120 -1.48 1.33 7.84
CA VAL A 120 -1.07 0.17 7.06
C VAL A 120 -1.90 -1.03 7.47
N ARG A 121 -2.17 -1.90 6.50
CA ARG A 121 -2.61 -3.27 6.74
C ARG A 121 -1.53 -4.20 6.19
N ALA A 122 -0.77 -4.80 7.10
CA ALA A 122 0.37 -5.65 6.75
C ALA A 122 -0.13 -7.04 6.31
N THR A 123 0.46 -7.56 5.24
CA THR A 123 0.43 -9.00 4.95
C THR A 123 1.54 -9.66 5.80
N SER A 124 1.20 -10.69 6.57
CA SER A 124 2.17 -11.45 7.37
C SER A 124 2.94 -12.43 6.50
#